data_AF-W5TQS4-F1
#
_entry.id   AF-W5TQS4-F1
#
_cell.length_a   1.000
_cell.length_b   1.000
_cell.length_c   1.000
_cell.angle_alpha   90.00
_cell.angle_beta   90.00
_cell.angle_gamma   90.00
#
_symmetry.space_group_name_H-M   'P 1'
#
loop_
_entity.id
_entity.type
_entity.pdbx_description
1 polymer ?
#
loop_
_entity_poly.entity_id
_entity_poly.type
_entity_poly.pdbx_seq_one_letter_code
_entity_poly.pdbx_strand_id
1 'polypeptide(L)' 'MTEQPGDGSQAQQGESRPDRKPSHALPDGAERHPLIDLSRDPNPGKADHARPDDDE' A
#
# COMPACT_ATOMS: atom_id res chain seq x y z
N MET A 1 18.73 0.89 41.51
CA MET A 1 18.45 -0.16 40.51
C MET A 1 16.95 -0.15 40.33
N THR A 2 16.45 0.67 39.41
CA THR A 2 15.02 0.78 39.12
C THR A 2 14.91 0.45 37.64
N GLU A 3 14.45 -0.76 37.35
CA GLU A 3 14.27 -1.27 36.01
C GLU A 3 13.10 -0.52 35.37
N GLN A 4 13.35 0.20 34.28
CA GLN A 4 12.30 0.75 33.43
C GLN A 4 11.85 -0.35 32.46
N PRO A 5 10.57 -0.76 32.45
CA PRO A 5 10.06 -1.57 31.36
C PRO A 5 9.93 -0.68 30.11
N GLY A 6 10.67 -1.06 29.06
CA GLY A 6 10.46 -0.54 27.71
C GLY A 6 9.23 -1.19 27.11
N ASP A 7 8.18 -0.40 26.88
CA ASP A 7 6.95 -0.79 26.20
C ASP A 7 6.29 0.48 25.65
N GLY A 8 5.87 0.63 24.41
CA GLY A 8 6.04 -0.18 23.23
C GLY A 8 6.25 0.77 22.06
N SER A 9 7.27 0.48 21.25
CA SER A 9 7.27 0.98 19.88
C SER A 9 6.11 0.29 19.17
N GLN A 10 5.39 1.03 18.32
CA GLN A 10 4.48 0.53 17.28
C GLN A 10 2.97 0.61 17.58
N ALA A 11 2.38 1.72 17.14
CA ALA A 11 1.24 1.72 16.22
C ALA A 11 0.91 3.18 15.89
N GLN A 12 1.57 3.74 14.85
CA GLN A 12 1.02 4.94 14.21
C GLN A 12 -0.26 4.50 13.50
N GLN A 13 -1.36 4.71 14.22
CA GLN A 13 -2.72 4.41 13.80
C GLN A 13 -3.02 5.21 12.53
N GLY A 14 -3.62 4.52 11.55
CA GLY A 14 -4.10 5.11 10.32
C GLY A 14 -5.24 6.08 10.61
N GLU A 15 -4.91 7.35 10.86
CA GLU A 15 -5.84 8.44 10.66
C GLU A 15 -6.01 8.63 9.14
N SER A 16 -7.06 8.03 8.60
CA SER A 16 -7.49 8.19 7.21
C SER A 16 -7.69 9.67 6.91
N ARG A 17 -6.66 10.30 6.33
CA ARG A 17 -6.75 11.66 5.79
C ARG A 17 -7.87 11.68 4.74
N PRO A 18 -8.71 12.73 4.69
CA PRO A 18 -9.90 12.77 3.83
C PRO A 18 -9.54 12.49 2.38
N ASP A 19 -10.18 11.49 1.76
CA ASP A 19 -10.25 11.08 0.33
C ASP A 19 -9.20 11.66 -0.66
N ARG A 20 -7.95 11.78 -0.22
CA ARG A 20 -6.89 12.38 -1.05
C ARG A 20 -6.38 11.30 -1.97
N LYS A 21 -6.79 11.39 -3.23
CA LYS A 21 -6.15 10.65 -4.32
C LYS A 21 -4.63 10.88 -4.23
N PRO A 22 -3.81 9.82 -4.31
CA PRO A 22 -2.37 9.96 -4.34
C PRO A 22 -1.95 10.92 -5.45
N SER A 23 -0.92 11.75 -5.23
CA SER A 23 -0.41 12.67 -6.26
C SER A 23 0.11 11.98 -7.52
N HIS A 24 0.27 10.65 -7.47
CA HIS A 24 0.70 9.80 -8.57
C HIS A 24 -0.42 8.92 -9.14
N ALA A 25 -1.65 9.02 -8.62
CA ALA A 25 -2.77 8.27 -9.15
C ALA A 25 -3.24 8.88 -10.48
N LEU A 26 -3.36 8.02 -11.48
CA LEU A 26 -4.01 8.36 -12.74
C LEU A 26 -5.53 8.56 -12.50
N PRO A 27 -6.21 9.39 -13.32
CA PRO A 27 -7.66 9.51 -13.29
C PRO A 27 -8.35 8.16 -13.54
N ASP A 28 -9.55 8.03 -13.01
CA ASP A 28 -10.39 6.84 -13.25
C ASP A 28 -10.67 6.68 -14.75
N GLY A 29 -10.36 5.51 -15.30
CA GLY A 29 -10.52 5.22 -16.73
C GLY A 29 -9.39 5.71 -17.64
N ALA A 30 -8.26 6.18 -17.10
CA ALA A 30 -7.08 6.49 -17.90
C ALA A 30 -6.55 5.25 -18.64
N GLU A 31 -6.16 5.42 -19.90
CA GLU A 31 -5.59 4.34 -20.69
C GLU A 31 -4.23 3.90 -20.12
N ARG A 32 -3.91 2.61 -20.28
CA ARG A 32 -2.63 2.07 -19.87
C ARG A 32 -1.52 2.65 -20.74
N HIS A 33 -0.44 3.09 -20.10
CA HIS A 33 0.72 3.61 -20.83
C HIS A 33 1.28 2.52 -21.79
N PRO A 34 1.59 2.85 -23.06
CA PRO A 34 1.94 1.85 -24.08
C PRO A 34 3.24 1.09 -23.77
N LEU A 35 4.14 1.70 -22.99
CA LEU A 35 5.39 1.04 -22.56
C LEU A 35 5.18 0.02 -21.42
N ILE A 36 4.00 -0.02 -20.80
CA ILE A 36 3.72 -1.00 -19.74
C ILE A 36 3.32 -2.31 -20.38
N ASP A 37 4.15 -3.34 -20.19
CA ASP A 37 3.90 -4.71 -20.63
C ASP A 37 3.63 -5.62 -19.42
N LEU A 38 2.35 -5.79 -19.10
CA LEU A 38 1.90 -6.63 -17.99
C LEU A 38 2.10 -8.14 -18.24
N SER A 39 2.44 -8.57 -19.47
CA SER A 39 2.63 -10.00 -19.74
C SER A 39 3.91 -10.57 -19.10
N ARG A 40 4.86 -9.68 -18.76
CA ARG A 40 6.12 -10.03 -18.09
C ARG A 40 6.02 -10.00 -16.57
N ASP A 41 4.97 -9.38 -16.03
CA ASP A 41 4.76 -9.29 -14.60
C ASP A 41 4.14 -10.62 -14.10
N PRO A 42 4.80 -11.35 -13.19
CA PRO A 42 4.22 -12.56 -12.61
C PRO A 42 2.95 -12.29 -11.79
N ASN A 43 2.77 -11.06 -11.28
CA ASN A 43 1.63 -10.67 -10.45
C ASN A 43 0.93 -9.43 -11.06
N PRO A 44 0.41 -9.52 -12.29
CA PRO A 44 -0.11 -8.36 -13.00
C PRO A 44 -1.29 -7.75 -12.23
N GLY A 45 -1.20 -6.45 -11.95
CA GLY A 45 -2.27 -5.72 -11.26
C GLY A 45 -2.30 -5.92 -9.73
N LYS A 46 -1.38 -6.69 -9.14
CA LYS A 46 -1.22 -6.81 -7.70
C LYS A 46 -0.15 -5.82 -7.24
N ALA A 47 -0.52 -4.86 -6.39
CA ALA A 47 0.45 -3.93 -5.83
C ALA A 47 1.40 -4.66 -4.86
N ASP A 48 2.69 -4.34 -4.89
CA ASP A 48 3.69 -4.94 -3.98
C ASP A 48 3.42 -4.65 -2.50
N HIS A 49 2.67 -3.59 -2.22
CA HIS A 49 2.23 -3.20 -0.88
C HIS A 49 0.79 -3.58 -0.58
N ALA A 50 0.13 -4.33 -1.47
CA ALA A 50 -1.16 -4.92 -1.14
C ALA A 50 -0.96 -5.78 0.12
N ARG A 51 -1.93 -5.70 1.04
CA ARG A 51 -1.96 -6.65 2.14
C ARG A 51 -2.06 -8.05 1.55
N PRO A 52 -1.52 -9.08 2.21
CA PRO A 52 -1.86 -10.45 1.88
C PRO A 52 -3.39 -10.57 1.84
N ASP A 53 -3.92 -11.33 0.89
CA ASP A 53 -5.32 -11.74 0.97
C ASP A 53 -5.44 -12.63 2.22
N ASP A 54 -6.40 -12.31 3.09
CA ASP A 54 -6.88 -13.21 4.12
C ASP A 54 -7.74 -14.27 3.41
N ASP A 55 -7.08 -15.24 2.78
CA ASP A 55 -7.74 -16.45 2.26
C ASP A 55 -7.81 -17.49 3.39
N GLU A 56 -8.94 -17.50 4.11
CA GLU A 56 -9.52 -18.69 4.78
C GLU A 56 -11.06 -18.69 4.66
#